data_AF-A0A937KPN0-F1
#
_entry.id   AF-A0A937KPN0-F1
#
_cell.length_a   1.000
_cell.length_b   1.000
_cell.length_c   1.000
_cell.angle_alpha   90.00
_cell.angle_beta   90.00
_cell.angle_gamma   90.00
#
_symmetry.space_group_name_H-M   'P 1'
#
loop_
_entity.id
_entity.type
_entity.pdbx_description
1 polymer ?
#
loop_
_entity_poly.entity_id
_entity_poly.type
_entity_poly.pdbx_seq_one_letter_code
_entity_poly.pdbx_strand_id
1 'polypeptide(L)'
;MKRLIKFLINTIPRPFLIWWSNILKPLIDIFYRGNKFKDPINNKSYRKFLPYGYVNQRENALSPGTLSLERHRLLWLYLKKETDFFKKKIKVLHIAPEQCFYEIFKSLDNITYTTFDLNSPLAMVKGDICNMPFEENSFDFILCNHV
;
A
#
# COMPACT_ATOMS: atom_id res chain seq x y z
N MET A 1 16.52 17.35 2.76
CA MET A 1 15.72 16.13 2.55
C MET A 1 14.55 16.32 1.57
N LYS A 2 13.62 17.25 1.80
CA LYS A 2 12.46 17.50 0.90
C LYS A 2 12.85 17.74 -0.57
N ARG A 3 13.78 18.68 -0.82
CA ARG A 3 14.31 19.00 -2.16
C ARG A 3 14.90 17.77 -2.87
N LEU A 4 15.69 16.97 -2.16
CA LEU A 4 16.27 15.73 -2.70
C LEU A 4 15.17 14.72 -3.07
N ILE A 5 14.21 14.47 -2.17
CA ILE A 5 13.10 13.55 -2.43
C ILE A 5 12.25 14.04 -3.62
N LYS A 6 12.03 15.36 -3.73
CA LYS A 6 11.28 15.95 -4.84
C LYS A 6 12.01 15.71 -6.16
N PHE A 7 13.32 15.95 -6.17
CA PHE A 7 14.16 15.73 -7.33
C PHE A 7 14.14 14.26 -7.77
N LEU A 8 14.34 13.31 -6.85
CA LEU A 8 14.32 11.88 -7.16
C LEU A 8 12.99 11.43 -7.76
N ILE A 9 11.87 11.83 -7.14
CA ILE A 9 10.51 11.44 -7.57
C ILE A 9 10.18 11.99 -8.97
N ASN A 10 10.65 13.20 -9.30
CA ASN A 10 10.31 13.85 -10.56
C ASN A 10 11.29 13.53 -11.71
N THR A 11 12.50 13.03 -11.39
CA THR A 11 13.57 12.82 -12.38
C THR A 11 13.78 11.35 -12.72
N ILE A 12 13.63 10.45 -11.73
CA ILE A 12 13.92 9.03 -11.91
C ILE A 12 12.63 8.28 -12.29
N PRO A 13 12.64 7.43 -13.33
CA PRO A 13 11.48 6.63 -13.68
C PRO A 13 11.01 5.74 -12.52
N ARG A 14 9.69 5.60 -12.39
CA ARG A 14 9.04 4.88 -11.29
C ARG A 14 9.55 3.45 -11.05
N PRO A 15 9.83 2.62 -12.07
CA PRO A 15 10.35 1.27 -11.86
C PRO A 15 11.67 1.25 -11.08
N PHE A 16 12.60 2.16 -11.40
CA PHE A 16 13.86 2.30 -10.68
C PHE A 16 13.64 2.77 -9.25
N LEU A 17 12.77 3.76 -9.05
CA LEU A 17 12.43 4.24 -7.71
C LEU A 17 11.87 3.10 -6.83
N ILE A 18 10.98 2.28 -7.37
CA ILE A 18 10.43 1.12 -6.66
C ILE A 18 11.54 0.13 -6.30
N TRP A 19 12.38 -0.22 -7.27
CA TRP A 19 13.49 -1.15 -7.06
C TRP A 19 14.45 -0.68 -5.96
N TRP A 20 14.95 0.56 -6.06
CA TRP A 20 15.81 1.16 -5.04
C TRP A 20 15.12 1.28 -3.69
N SER A 21 13.83 1.63 -3.67
CA SER A 21 13.08 1.75 -2.43
C SER A 21 13.00 0.41 -1.69
N ASN A 22 12.84 -0.70 -2.41
CA ASN A 22 12.80 -2.04 -1.82
C ASN A 22 14.15 -2.44 -1.20
N ILE A 23 15.26 -2.11 -1.86
CA ILE A 23 16.61 -2.39 -1.37
C ILE A 23 16.94 -1.55 -0.12
N LEU A 24 16.58 -0.27 -0.13
CA LEU A 24 16.91 0.66 0.95
C LEU A 24 15.92 0.62 2.11
N LYS A 25 14.71 0.07 1.90
CA LYS A 25 13.65 -0.06 2.91
C LYS A 25 14.12 -0.58 4.27
N PRO A 26 14.88 -1.68 4.42
CA PRO A 26 15.31 -2.15 5.74
C PRO A 26 16.21 -1.14 6.46
N LEU A 27 17.12 -0.48 5.74
CA LEU A 27 18.00 0.54 6.30
C LEU A 27 17.19 1.78 6.71
N ILE A 28 16.25 2.21 5.88
CA ILE A 28 15.35 3.34 6.15
C ILE A 28 14.44 3.03 7.34
N ASP A 29 13.89 1.81 7.44
CA ASP A 29 13.07 1.35 8.56
C ASP A 29 13.83 1.51 9.89
N ILE A 30 15.04 0.96 9.97
CA ILE A 30 15.88 1.02 11.19
C ILE A 30 16.29 2.45 11.47
N PHE A 31 16.81 3.16 10.46
CA PHE A 31 17.33 4.50 10.65
C PHE A 31 16.26 5.42 11.22
N TYR A 32 14.99 5.34 10.82
CA TYR A 32 13.93 6.25 11.26
C TYR A 32 13.14 5.82 12.51
N ARG A 33 13.54 4.75 13.22
CA ARG A 33 12.85 4.34 14.47
C ARG A 33 12.83 5.43 15.54
N GLY A 34 11.78 5.40 16.36
CA GLY A 34 11.51 6.34 17.44
C GLY A 34 10.07 6.25 17.93
N ASN A 35 9.62 7.20 18.75
CA ASN A 35 8.35 7.07 19.50
C ASN A 35 7.26 8.10 19.12
N LYS A 36 7.46 8.89 18.05
CA LYS A 36 6.58 10.02 17.72
C LYS A 36 5.37 9.63 16.86
N PHE A 37 5.60 8.75 15.88
CA PHE A 37 4.56 8.28 14.96
C PHE A 37 4.48 6.77 15.03
N LYS A 38 3.27 6.21 14.92
CA LYS A 38 3.04 4.77 14.86
C LYS A 38 2.42 4.40 13.52
N ASP A 39 3.00 3.42 12.85
CA ASP A 39 2.42 2.84 11.64
C ASP A 39 1.53 1.65 12.05
N PRO A 40 0.21 1.72 11.81
CA PRO A 40 -0.70 0.67 12.25
C PRO A 40 -0.57 -0.63 11.44
N ILE A 41 0.05 -0.59 10.25
CA ILE A 41 0.17 -1.75 9.35
C ILE A 41 1.20 -2.73 9.88
N ASN A 42 2.38 -2.24 10.29
CA ASN A 42 3.45 -3.08 10.85
C ASN A 42 3.63 -2.92 12.37
N ASN A 43 2.79 -2.09 13.01
CA ASN A 43 2.81 -1.77 14.44
C ASN A 43 4.12 -1.16 14.96
N LYS A 44 5.02 -0.72 14.06
CA LYS A 44 6.31 -0.11 14.41
C LYS A 44 6.16 1.39 14.63
N SER A 45 7.02 1.95 15.48
CA SER A 45 7.07 3.38 15.77
C SER A 45 8.31 4.05 15.17
N TYR A 46 8.15 5.32 14.79
CA TYR A 46 9.15 6.10 14.08
C TYR A 46 9.27 7.50 14.68
N ARG A 47 10.47 8.10 14.62
CA ARG A 47 10.67 9.50 15.03
C ARG A 47 10.07 10.49 14.02
N LYS A 48 10.02 10.08 12.74
CA LYS A 48 9.55 10.91 11.62
C LYS A 48 9.13 10.03 10.44
N PHE A 49 8.13 10.48 9.68
CA PHE A 49 7.79 9.92 8.37
C PHE A 49 8.39 10.77 7.25
N LEU A 50 8.68 10.15 6.10
CA LEU A 50 9.28 10.84 4.97
C LEU A 50 8.23 11.74 4.28
N PRO A 51 8.63 12.89 3.72
CA PRO A 51 7.73 13.70 2.91
C PRO A 51 7.40 12.99 1.59
N TYR A 52 6.22 13.23 1.04
CA TYR A 52 5.80 12.64 -0.24
C TYR A 52 4.84 13.55 -1.02
N GLY A 53 4.93 13.51 -2.35
CA GLY A 53 4.08 14.26 -3.28
C GLY A 53 4.87 14.80 -4.47
N TYR A 54 4.29 14.72 -5.67
CA TYR A 54 4.92 15.17 -6.93
C TYR A 54 4.87 16.70 -7.07
N VAL A 55 3.66 17.26 -6.97
CA VAL A 55 3.40 18.71 -7.06
C VAL A 55 3.65 19.35 -5.69
N ASN A 56 2.82 18.97 -4.72
CA ASN A 56 2.87 19.47 -3.34
C ASN A 56 3.38 18.36 -2.40
N GLN A 57 4.54 18.60 -1.78
CA GLN A 57 5.12 17.67 -0.81
C GLN A 57 4.49 17.85 0.56
N ARG A 58 3.77 16.82 1.00
CA ARG A 58 3.21 16.75 2.35
C ARG A 58 4.26 16.21 3.30
N GLU A 59 4.38 16.83 4.47
CA GLU A 59 5.27 16.33 5.52
C GLU A 59 4.71 15.07 6.18
N ASN A 60 5.60 14.20 6.64
CA ASN A 60 5.24 13.00 7.42
C ASN A 60 4.20 12.08 6.73
N ALA A 61 4.28 11.97 5.41
CA ALA A 61 3.30 11.27 4.60
C ALA A 61 3.64 9.77 4.44
N LEU A 62 4.90 9.49 4.12
CA LEU A 62 5.38 8.16 3.74
C LEU A 62 6.04 7.45 4.92
N SER A 63 5.52 6.27 5.28
CA SER A 63 6.08 5.44 6.35
C SER A 63 7.43 4.84 5.95
N PRO A 64 8.49 4.94 6.79
CA PRO A 64 9.81 4.38 6.50
C PRO A 64 9.80 2.85 6.29
N GLY A 65 9.00 2.12 7.08
CA GLY A 65 9.06 0.65 7.10
C GLY A 65 8.02 -0.08 6.24
N THR A 66 6.90 0.56 5.89
CA THR A 66 5.90 -0.03 4.96
C THR A 66 5.83 0.69 3.62
N LEU A 67 6.43 1.87 3.49
CA LEU A 67 6.23 2.78 2.35
C LEU A 67 4.74 3.12 2.12
N SER A 68 3.91 3.00 3.16
CA SER A 68 2.50 3.36 3.11
C SER A 68 2.29 4.87 3.24
N LEU A 69 1.20 5.37 2.63
CA LEU A 69 0.73 6.74 2.77
C LEU A 69 -0.39 6.83 3.81
N GLU A 70 -0.83 8.05 4.12
CA GLU A 70 -1.88 8.32 5.11
C GLU A 70 -3.17 7.56 4.80
N ARG A 71 -3.62 7.58 3.54
CA ARG A 71 -4.85 6.88 3.11
C ARG A 71 -4.76 5.36 3.30
N HIS A 72 -3.59 4.76 3.08
CA HIS A 72 -3.41 3.32 3.27
C HIS A 72 -3.50 3.02 4.78
N ARG A 73 -2.82 3.81 5.62
CA ARG A 73 -2.89 3.63 7.08
C ARG A 73 -4.31 3.82 7.62
N LEU A 74 -5.08 4.75 7.05
CA LEU A 74 -6.50 4.92 7.37
C LEU A 74 -7.33 3.70 6.96
N LEU A 75 -7.19 3.22 5.72
CA LEU A 75 -7.88 2.02 5.23
C LEU A 75 -7.58 0.80 6.11
N TRP A 76 -6.31 0.60 6.47
CA TRP A 76 -5.91 -0.48 7.38
C TRP A 76 -6.61 -0.40 8.74
N LEU A 77 -6.68 0.80 9.33
CA LEU A 77 -7.38 1.01 10.59
C LEU A 77 -8.87 0.74 10.46
N TYR A 78 -9.49 1.17 9.36
CA TYR A 78 -10.91 0.89 9.09
C TYR A 78 -11.17 -0.61 8.98
N LEU A 79 -10.43 -1.32 8.14
CA LEU A 79 -10.55 -2.78 7.99
C LEU A 79 -10.39 -3.50 9.33
N LYS A 80 -9.47 -3.02 10.18
CA LYS A 80 -9.19 -3.65 11.48
C LYS A 80 -10.25 -3.35 12.54
N LYS A 81 -10.81 -2.14 12.57
CA LYS A 81 -11.68 -1.67 13.67
C LYS A 81 -13.16 -1.79 13.34
N GLU A 82 -13.53 -1.49 12.10
CA GLU A 82 -14.92 -1.29 11.69
C GLU A 82 -15.47 -2.47 10.87
N THR A 83 -14.66 -3.50 10.61
CA THR A 83 -15.07 -4.65 9.78
C THR A 83 -14.57 -5.98 10.34
N ASP A 84 -15.10 -7.06 9.80
CA ASP A 84 -14.66 -8.42 10.10
C ASP A 84 -13.57 -8.95 9.14
N PHE A 85 -12.92 -8.07 8.36
CA PHE A 85 -11.97 -8.42 7.29
C PHE A 85 -10.88 -9.41 7.74
N PHE A 86 -10.33 -9.22 8.94
CA PHE A 86 -9.26 -10.08 9.49
C PHE A 86 -9.77 -11.25 10.35
N LYS A 87 -11.09 -11.41 10.49
CA LYS A 87 -11.70 -12.40 11.39
C LYS A 87 -12.43 -13.51 10.62
N LYS A 88 -13.14 -13.15 9.56
CA LYS A 88 -13.96 -14.09 8.76
C LYS A 88 -13.16 -14.69 7.60
N LYS A 89 -13.57 -15.87 7.17
CA LYS A 89 -13.14 -16.44 5.89
C LYS A 89 -13.88 -15.71 4.76
N ILE A 90 -13.17 -14.97 3.91
CA ILE A 90 -13.77 -14.09 2.90
C ILE A 90 -13.02 -14.13 1.56
N LYS A 91 -13.72 -13.83 0.47
CA LYS A 91 -13.16 -13.57 -0.86
C LYS A 91 -12.99 -12.07 -1.06
N VAL A 92 -11.77 -11.64 -1.39
CA VAL A 92 -11.40 -10.24 -1.52
C VAL A 92 -10.97 -9.96 -2.95
N LEU A 93 -11.61 -8.99 -3.59
CA LEU A 93 -11.14 -8.37 -4.83
C LEU A 93 -10.43 -7.07 -4.50
N HIS A 94 -9.19 -6.90 -4.95
CA HIS A 94 -8.43 -5.68 -4.78
C HIS A 94 -8.02 -5.10 -6.13
N ILE A 95 -8.72 -4.03 -6.50
CA ILE A 95 -8.52 -3.28 -7.72
C ILE A 95 -7.45 -2.20 -7.49
N ALA A 96 -6.51 -2.10 -8.43
CA ALA A 96 -5.30 -1.27 -8.34
C ALA A 96 -4.53 -1.49 -7.03
N PRO A 97 -4.06 -2.72 -6.79
CA PRO A 97 -3.55 -3.13 -5.49
C PRO A 97 -2.34 -2.31 -5.03
N GLU A 98 -2.33 -1.88 -3.76
CA GLU A 98 -1.16 -1.21 -3.19
C GLU A 98 -0.10 -2.17 -2.64
N GLN A 99 1.16 -1.86 -2.93
CA GLN A 99 2.33 -2.63 -2.50
C GLN A 99 2.39 -2.87 -0.98
N CYS A 100 1.96 -1.89 -0.17
CA CYS A 100 2.02 -2.01 1.29
C CYS A 100 1.05 -3.04 1.87
N PHE A 101 0.05 -3.47 1.10
CA PHE A 101 -0.91 -4.50 1.50
C PHE A 101 -0.71 -5.82 0.80
N TYR A 102 -0.18 -5.81 -0.42
CA TYR A 102 -0.12 -6.98 -1.30
C TYR A 102 0.43 -8.23 -0.62
N GLU A 103 1.65 -8.18 -0.07
CA GLU A 103 2.26 -9.35 0.59
C GLU A 103 1.54 -9.74 1.88
N ILE A 104 1.02 -8.75 2.63
CA ILE A 104 0.29 -9.01 3.88
C ILE A 104 -0.98 -9.78 3.57
N PHE A 105 -1.81 -9.27 2.67
CA PHE A 105 -3.08 -9.90 2.27
C PHE A 105 -2.86 -11.25 1.61
N LYS A 106 -1.83 -11.39 0.77
CA LYS A 106 -1.46 -12.67 0.18
C LYS A 106 -1.07 -13.73 1.22
N SER A 107 -0.52 -13.32 2.36
CA SER A 107 -0.13 -14.22 3.46
C SER A 107 -1.23 -14.56 4.46
N LEU A 108 -2.43 -13.97 4.32
CA LEU A 108 -3.52 -14.20 5.27
C LEU A 108 -4.31 -15.46 4.90
N ASP A 109 -4.33 -16.45 5.79
CA ASP A 109 -5.05 -17.72 5.57
C ASP A 109 -6.58 -17.57 5.57
N ASN A 110 -7.10 -16.46 6.10
CA ASN A 110 -8.53 -16.20 6.17
C ASN A 110 -9.09 -15.55 4.90
N ILE A 111 -8.28 -15.15 3.93
CA ILE A 111 -8.80 -14.50 2.72
C ILE A 111 -8.39 -15.22 1.44
N THR A 112 -9.33 -15.35 0.51
CA THR A 112 -9.04 -15.65 -0.89
C THR A 112 -8.79 -14.33 -1.60
N TYR A 113 -7.52 -13.98 -1.80
CA TYR A 113 -7.11 -12.67 -2.29
C TYR A 113 -6.90 -12.64 -3.80
N THR A 114 -7.72 -11.88 -4.52
CA THR A 114 -7.63 -11.67 -5.96
C THR A 114 -7.27 -10.21 -6.25
N THR A 115 -6.26 -9.97 -7.08
CA THR A 115 -5.89 -8.61 -7.51
C THR A 115 -6.20 -8.36 -8.97
N PHE A 116 -6.71 -7.17 -9.27
CA PHE A 116 -7.14 -6.76 -10.60
C PHE A 116 -6.63 -5.35 -10.95
N ASP A 117 -6.13 -5.16 -12.17
CA ASP A 117 -5.71 -3.86 -12.67
C ASP A 117 -5.54 -3.91 -14.19
N LEU A 118 -5.55 -2.78 -14.88
CA LEU A 118 -5.29 -2.72 -16.31
C LEU A 118 -3.85 -3.13 -16.68
N ASN A 119 -2.86 -2.64 -15.93
CA ASN A 119 -1.43 -2.73 -16.28
C ASN A 119 -0.50 -3.14 -15.13
N SER A 120 -0.98 -3.10 -13.89
CA SER A 120 -0.14 -3.27 -12.70
C SER A 120 0.57 -4.63 -12.70
N PRO A 121 1.87 -4.67 -12.35
CA PRO A 121 2.59 -5.92 -12.17
C PRO A 121 2.11 -6.71 -10.93
N LEU A 122 1.35 -6.08 -10.04
CA LEU A 122 0.78 -6.73 -8.84
C LEU A 122 -0.58 -7.37 -9.11
N ALA A 123 -1.16 -7.15 -10.30
CA ALA A 123 -2.45 -7.73 -10.67
C ALA A 123 -2.28 -9.17 -11.13
N MET A 124 -3.01 -10.08 -10.50
CA MET A 124 -3.14 -11.48 -10.93
C MET A 124 -3.98 -11.58 -12.20
N VAL A 125 -5.03 -10.77 -12.27
CA VAL A 125 -5.90 -10.67 -13.44
C VAL A 125 -5.75 -9.28 -14.04
N LYS A 126 -5.37 -9.20 -15.32
CA LYS A 126 -5.28 -7.93 -16.04
C LYS A 126 -6.52 -7.69 -16.87
N GLY A 127 -7.12 -6.51 -16.77
CA GLY A 127 -8.32 -6.18 -17.54
C GLY A 127 -8.86 -4.78 -17.28
N ASP A 128 -9.86 -4.42 -18.07
CA ASP A 128 -10.65 -3.19 -17.90
C ASP A 128 -11.73 -3.43 -16.83
N ILE A 129 -11.86 -2.50 -15.88
CA ILE A 129 -12.89 -2.57 -14.84
C ILE A 129 -14.32 -2.48 -15.40
N CYS A 130 -14.50 -1.86 -16.55
CA CYS A 130 -15.78 -1.83 -17.25
C CYS A 130 -16.18 -3.19 -17.83
N ASN A 131 -15.24 -4.15 -17.88
CA ASN A 131 -15.47 -5.50 -18.42
C ASN A 131 -14.71 -6.55 -17.59
N MET A 132 -15.09 -6.67 -16.32
CA MET A 132 -14.45 -7.60 -15.38
C MET A 132 -14.81 -9.06 -15.70
N PRO A 133 -13.85 -9.99 -15.74
CA PRO A 133 -14.08 -11.41 -16.04
C PRO A 133 -14.48 -12.21 -14.78
N PHE A 134 -15.30 -11.63 -13.92
CA PHE A 134 -15.72 -12.27 -12.66
C PHE A 134 -17.22 -12.54 -12.69
N GLU A 135 -17.63 -13.68 -12.11
CA GLU A 135 -19.05 -13.97 -11.92
C GLU A 135 -19.68 -12.98 -10.94
N GLU A 136 -20.97 -12.72 -11.12
CA GLU A 136 -21.74 -11.86 -10.20
C GLU A 136 -21.71 -12.41 -8.76
N ASN A 137 -21.67 -11.51 -7.78
CA ASN A 137 -21.70 -11.87 -6.35
C ASN A 137 -20.56 -12.81 -5.88
N SER A 138 -19.41 -12.76 -6.55
CA SER A 138 -18.26 -13.63 -6.23
C SER A 138 -17.42 -13.21 -5.03
N PHE A 139 -17.52 -11.97 -4.58
CA PHE A 139 -16.63 -11.38 -3.57
C PHE A 139 -17.39 -10.81 -2.39
N ASP A 140 -16.83 -10.98 -1.19
CA ASP A 140 -17.37 -10.44 0.06
C ASP A 140 -16.85 -9.02 0.34
N PHE A 141 -15.63 -8.72 -0.11
CA PHE A 141 -14.99 -7.41 0.03
C PHE A 141 -14.36 -6.97 -1.28
N ILE A 142 -14.60 -5.71 -1.65
CA ILE A 142 -13.95 -5.06 -2.79
C ILE A 142 -13.16 -3.86 -2.26
N LEU A 143 -11.85 -3.92 -2.41
CA LEU A 143 -10.95 -2.79 -2.20
C LEU A 143 -10.70 -2.16 -3.57
N CYS A 144 -11.06 -0.89 -3.72
CA CYS A 144 -11.01 -0.19 -4.99
C CYS A 144 -10.32 1.15 -4.81
N ASN A 145 -9.10 1.27 -5.32
CA ASN A 145 -8.27 2.46 -5.19
C ASN A 145 -7.88 2.94 -6.59
N HIS A 146 -7.73 4.25 -6.81
CA HIS A 146 -7.23 4.82 -8.08
C HIS A 146 -7.94 4.35 -9.38
N VAL A 147 -9.26 4.12 -9.31
CA VAL A 147 -10.11 3.82 -10.47
C VAL A 147 -10.60 5.10 -11.13
#